data_AF-A0A196L9I1-F1
#
_entry.id   AF-A0A196L9I1-F1
#
_cell.length_a   1.000
_cell.length_b   1.000
_cell.length_c   1.000
_cell.angle_alpha   90.00
_cell.angle_beta   90.00
_cell.angle_gamma   90.00
#
_symmetry.space_group_name_H-M   'P 1'
#
loop_
_entity.id
_entity.type
_entity.pdbx_description
1 polymer ?
#
loop_
_entity_poly.entity_id
_entity_poly.type
_entity_poly.pdbx_seq_one_letter_code
_entity_poly.pdbx_strand_id
1 'polypeptide(L)'
;MRAFPVNRDTIDLLVTAAYISTPAYRISTPRDLVEHADRMGQLLWDENHSSVSFAIGEHLTAPRYEWQPVAEIIPCADDEQVLQIERSRLLLTEVSCHHDGWDDSPARDLVERLGQAIALRFAHWPLVASPEHRGVMEYDGLHRAAEVWERHIGFRHPLTNDAAA
;
A
#
# COMPACT_ATOMS: atom_id res chain seq x y z
N MET A 1 18.56 -0.40 -3.52
CA MET A 1 17.10 -0.46 -3.37
C MET A 1 16.67 -1.92 -3.43
N ARG A 2 15.63 -2.29 -2.69
CA ARG A 2 15.11 -3.67 -2.67
C ARG A 2 14.24 -3.90 -3.91
N ALA A 3 14.23 -5.14 -4.41
CA ALA A 3 13.37 -5.55 -5.52
C ALA A 3 12.82 -6.94 -5.22
N PHE A 4 11.52 -7.04 -4.97
CA PHE A 4 10.83 -8.30 -4.77
C PHE A 4 9.33 -8.14 -5.08
N PRO A 5 8.64 -9.22 -5.50
CA PRO A 5 7.20 -9.20 -5.68
C PRO A 5 6.51 -8.98 -4.32
N VAL A 6 5.68 -7.94 -4.23
CA VAL A 6 4.87 -7.68 -3.05
C VAL A 6 3.76 -8.74 -2.95
N ASN A 7 3.46 -9.17 -1.72
CA ASN A 7 2.43 -10.17 -1.47
C ASN A 7 1.02 -9.62 -1.76
N ARG A 8 0.07 -10.53 -2.01
CA ARG A 8 -1.33 -10.17 -2.33
C ARG A 8 -1.98 -9.35 -1.22
N ASP A 9 -1.73 -9.71 0.03
CA ASP A 9 -2.35 -9.06 1.19
C ASP A 9 -1.99 -7.58 1.28
N THR A 10 -0.73 -7.22 1.04
CA THR A 10 -0.32 -5.80 1.00
C THR A 10 -1.02 -5.05 -0.13
N ILE A 11 -1.16 -5.67 -1.32
CA ILE A 11 -1.91 -5.06 -2.42
C ILE A 11 -3.40 -4.91 -2.04
N ASP A 12 -4.01 -5.92 -1.43
CA ASP A 12 -5.39 -5.87 -0.95
C ASP A 12 -5.61 -4.75 0.08
N LEU A 13 -4.66 -4.54 1.00
CA LEU A 13 -4.69 -3.44 1.95
C LEU A 13 -4.72 -2.08 1.25
N LEU A 14 -3.81 -1.87 0.29
CA LEU A 14 -3.70 -0.62 -0.45
C LEU A 14 -4.91 -0.35 -1.34
N VAL A 15 -5.43 -1.38 -2.02
CA VAL A 15 -6.65 -1.29 -2.82
C VAL A 15 -7.86 -0.97 -1.94
N THR A 16 -7.97 -1.62 -0.78
CA THR A 16 -9.06 -1.34 0.18
C THR A 16 -8.95 0.09 0.73
N ALA A 17 -7.75 0.54 1.07
CA ALA A 17 -7.49 1.90 1.55
C ALA A 17 -7.81 2.96 0.48
N ALA A 18 -7.41 2.73 -0.77
CA ALA A 18 -7.75 3.60 -1.90
C ALA A 18 -9.26 3.64 -2.13
N TYR A 19 -9.94 2.49 -2.00
CA TYR A 19 -11.38 2.39 -2.13
C TYR A 19 -12.12 3.24 -1.07
N ILE A 20 -11.81 3.07 0.21
CA ILE A 20 -12.48 3.85 1.28
C ILE A 20 -12.11 5.33 1.28
N SER A 21 -10.95 5.68 0.71
CA SER A 21 -10.49 7.08 0.59
C SER A 21 -11.06 7.79 -0.65
N THR A 22 -11.63 7.04 -1.60
CA THR A 22 -12.25 7.61 -2.79
C THR A 22 -13.65 8.09 -2.43
N PRO A 23 -13.99 9.38 -2.58
CA PRO A 23 -15.34 9.88 -2.32
C PRO A 23 -16.34 9.08 -3.17
N ALA A 24 -17.48 8.71 -2.57
CA ALA A 24 -18.49 7.74 -3.04
C ALA A 24 -19.18 8.04 -4.40
N TYR A 25 -18.57 8.84 -5.25
CA TYR A 25 -19.06 9.16 -6.57
C TYR A 25 -18.62 8.11 -7.59
N ARG A 26 -19.63 7.49 -8.22
CA ARG A 26 -19.62 6.79 -9.54
C ARG A 26 -19.54 5.26 -9.55
N ILE A 27 -19.93 4.56 -8.49
CA ILE A 27 -20.10 3.10 -8.58
C ILE A 27 -21.58 2.75 -8.43
N SER A 28 -22.19 2.35 -9.53
CA SER A 28 -23.63 2.11 -9.65
C SER A 28 -24.05 0.75 -9.11
N THR A 29 -23.13 -0.23 -9.07
CA THR A 29 -23.41 -1.59 -8.62
C THR A 29 -22.25 -2.21 -7.82
N PRO A 30 -22.52 -3.17 -6.91
CA PRO A 30 -21.47 -3.92 -6.21
C PRO A 30 -20.51 -4.67 -7.14
N ARG A 31 -20.94 -5.02 -8.35
CA ARG A 31 -20.09 -5.69 -9.35
C ARG A 31 -19.06 -4.72 -9.92
N ASP A 32 -19.49 -3.54 -10.33
CA ASP A 32 -18.60 -2.50 -10.86
C ASP A 32 -17.54 -2.10 -9.83
N LEU A 33 -17.90 -2.18 -8.55
CA LEU A 33 -16.99 -1.97 -7.42
C LEU A 33 -15.85 -2.98 -7.41
N VAL A 34 -16.19 -4.27 -7.39
CA VAL A 34 -15.21 -5.36 -7.37
C VAL A 34 -14.35 -5.28 -8.63
N GLU A 35 -14.96 -5.09 -9.80
CA GLU A 35 -14.20 -4.96 -11.05
C GLU A 35 -13.26 -3.75 -11.05
N HIS A 36 -13.62 -2.65 -10.40
CA HIS A 36 -12.72 -1.50 -10.25
C HIS A 36 -11.56 -1.79 -9.29
N ALA A 37 -11.84 -2.44 -8.16
CA ALA A 37 -10.82 -2.85 -7.21
C ALA A 37 -9.85 -3.88 -7.81
N ASP A 38 -10.35 -4.85 -8.57
CA ASP A 38 -9.54 -5.81 -9.32
C ASP A 38 -8.59 -5.09 -10.29
N ARG A 39 -9.10 -4.10 -11.04
CA ARG A 39 -8.26 -3.30 -11.94
C ARG A 39 -7.20 -2.51 -11.19
N MET A 40 -7.52 -1.91 -10.05
CA MET A 40 -6.54 -1.19 -9.24
C MET A 40 -5.44 -2.12 -8.75
N GLY A 41 -5.78 -3.26 -8.18
CA GLY A 41 -4.76 -4.19 -7.68
C GLY A 41 -3.95 -4.84 -8.79
N GLN A 42 -4.55 -5.14 -9.95
CA GLN A 42 -3.79 -5.60 -11.11
C GLN A 42 -2.76 -4.55 -11.56
N LEU A 43 -3.14 -3.26 -11.64
CA LEU A 43 -2.21 -2.19 -11.99
C LEU A 43 -1.02 -2.12 -11.01
N LEU A 44 -1.28 -2.18 -9.71
CA LEU A 44 -0.22 -2.15 -8.71
C LEU A 44 0.69 -3.38 -8.82
N TRP A 45 0.12 -4.57 -9.07
CA TRP A 45 0.89 -5.80 -9.12
C TRP A 45 1.71 -5.94 -10.40
N ASP A 46 1.14 -5.53 -11.55
CA ASP A 46 1.81 -5.49 -12.85
C ASP A 46 3.02 -4.56 -12.80
N GLU A 47 2.86 -3.37 -12.20
CA GLU A 47 3.93 -2.40 -12.06
C GLU A 47 5.07 -2.93 -11.18
N ASN A 48 4.72 -3.48 -10.02
CA ASN A 48 5.71 -4.10 -9.13
C ASN A 48 6.45 -5.25 -9.84
N HIS A 49 5.76 -6.14 -10.55
CA HIS A 49 6.41 -7.22 -11.30
C HIS A 49 7.28 -6.70 -12.44
N SER A 50 6.86 -5.65 -13.14
CA SER A 50 7.65 -5.01 -14.19
C SER A 50 8.95 -4.43 -13.63
N SER A 51 8.85 -3.77 -12.47
CA SER A 51 10.00 -3.23 -11.75
C SER A 51 10.95 -4.29 -11.23
N VAL A 52 10.43 -5.37 -10.65
CA VAL A 52 11.24 -6.51 -10.20
C VAL A 52 11.93 -7.15 -11.41
N SER A 53 11.19 -7.37 -12.50
CA SER A 53 11.72 -7.94 -13.74
C SER A 53 12.90 -7.11 -14.28
N PHE A 54 12.73 -5.79 -14.30
CA PHE A 54 13.79 -4.86 -14.70
C PHE A 54 15.01 -4.95 -13.78
N ALA A 55 14.80 -4.96 -12.47
CA ALA A 55 15.88 -4.99 -11.49
C ALA A 55 16.70 -6.29 -11.52
N ILE A 56 16.07 -7.43 -11.79
CA ILE A 56 16.75 -8.74 -11.82
C ILE A 56 17.17 -9.19 -13.22
N GLY A 57 16.69 -8.53 -14.28
CA GLY A 57 16.99 -8.88 -15.67
C GLY A 57 16.27 -10.13 -16.18
N GLU A 58 15.16 -10.54 -15.54
CA GLU A 58 14.34 -11.70 -15.91
C GLU A 58 12.89 -11.27 -16.04
N HIS A 59 12.15 -11.85 -16.99
CA HIS A 59 10.73 -11.53 -17.15
C HIS A 59 9.87 -12.32 -16.15
N LEU A 60 9.30 -11.61 -15.17
CA LEU A 60 8.30 -12.13 -14.23
C LEU A 60 6.92 -11.58 -14.59
N THR A 61 5.99 -12.47 -14.92
CA THR A 61 4.60 -12.08 -15.17
C THR A 61 3.84 -12.00 -13.85
N ALA A 62 3.14 -10.88 -13.61
CA ALA A 62 2.24 -10.77 -12.48
C ALA A 62 1.11 -11.80 -12.57
N PRO A 63 0.73 -12.45 -11.45
CA PRO A 63 -0.47 -13.27 -11.40
C PRO A 63 -1.72 -12.44 -11.72
N ARG A 64 -2.80 -13.14 -12.09
CA ARG A 64 -4.12 -12.52 -12.12
C ARG A 64 -4.52 -12.10 -10.70
N TYR A 65 -4.79 -10.83 -10.53
CA TYR A 65 -5.28 -10.26 -9.29
C TYR A 65 -6.80 -10.47 -9.16
N GLU A 66 -7.22 -10.82 -7.95
CA GLU A 66 -8.61 -10.82 -7.52
C GLU A 66 -8.65 -10.14 -6.16
N TRP A 67 -9.43 -9.08 -6.03
CA TRP A 67 -9.47 -8.30 -4.81
C TRP A 67 -10.16 -9.08 -3.71
N GLN A 68 -9.53 -9.08 -2.53
CA GLN A 68 -10.19 -9.45 -1.29
C GLN A 68 -10.22 -8.22 -0.38
N PRO A 69 -11.41 -7.72 0.03
CA PRO A 69 -11.49 -6.57 0.92
C PRO A 69 -10.83 -6.84 2.27
N VAL A 70 -10.14 -5.85 2.82
CA VAL A 70 -9.62 -5.88 4.20
C VAL A 70 -10.69 -5.32 5.13
N ALA A 71 -11.50 -6.20 5.73
CA ALA A 71 -12.66 -5.82 6.53
C ALA A 71 -12.30 -4.96 7.75
N GLU A 72 -11.09 -5.13 8.27
CA GLU A 72 -10.56 -4.46 9.46
C GLU A 72 -10.50 -2.93 9.32
N ILE A 73 -10.43 -2.41 8.09
CA ILE A 73 -10.32 -0.97 7.80
C ILE A 73 -11.60 -0.39 7.16
N ILE A 74 -12.66 -1.19 7.03
CA ILE A 74 -13.94 -0.76 6.46
C ILE A 74 -14.92 -0.44 7.60
N PRO A 75 -15.65 0.71 7.56
CA PRO A 75 -15.66 1.71 6.49
C PRO A 75 -14.54 2.76 6.60
N CYS A 76 -13.80 2.76 7.70
CA CYS A 76 -12.71 3.69 7.94
C CYS A 76 -11.59 3.03 8.74
N ALA A 77 -10.35 3.43 8.43
CA ALA A 77 -9.17 3.06 9.20
C ALA A 77 -8.98 3.99 10.41
N ASP A 78 -8.53 3.42 11.53
CA ASP A 78 -7.97 4.18 12.66
C ASP A 78 -6.54 4.68 12.36
N ASP A 79 -5.95 5.46 13.26
CA ASP A 79 -4.64 6.09 12.99
C ASP A 79 -3.49 5.08 12.89
N GLU A 80 -3.54 4.00 13.67
CA GLU A 80 -2.52 2.93 13.62
C GLU A 80 -2.60 2.19 12.28
N GLN A 81 -3.83 1.89 11.84
CA GLN A 81 -4.08 1.30 10.53
C GLN A 81 -3.67 2.23 9.38
N VAL A 82 -3.85 3.55 9.51
CA VAL A 82 -3.38 4.51 8.49
C VAL A 82 -1.85 4.56 8.44
N LEU A 83 -1.15 4.47 9.58
CA LEU A 83 0.32 4.34 9.59
C LEU A 83 0.76 3.04 8.91
N GLN A 84 0.05 1.93 9.13
CA GLN A 84 0.29 0.67 8.43
C GLN A 84 0.09 0.81 6.91
N ILE A 85 -1.00 1.45 6.48
CA ILE A 85 -1.27 1.72 5.06
C ILE A 85 -0.14 2.58 4.46
N GLU A 86 0.30 3.64 5.15
CA GLU A 86 1.38 4.51 4.70
C GLU A 86 2.69 3.75 4.55
N ARG A 87 3.04 2.90 5.52
CA ARG A 87 4.25 2.09 5.47
C ARG A 87 4.24 1.13 4.28
N SER A 88 3.13 0.44 4.06
CA SER A 88 2.94 -0.45 2.90
C SER A 88 2.96 0.30 1.57
N ARG A 89 2.43 1.52 1.52
CA ARG A 89 2.44 2.39 0.32
C ARG A 89 3.86 2.83 -0.03
N LEU A 90 4.65 3.23 0.97
CA LEU A 90 6.05 3.60 0.81
C LEU A 90 6.89 2.40 0.36
N LEU A 91 6.67 1.22 0.94
CA LEU A 91 7.30 -0.01 0.48
C LEU A 91 6.99 -0.28 -1.00
N LEU A 92 5.71 -0.31 -1.37
CA LEU A 92 5.29 -0.58 -2.74
C LEU A 92 5.95 0.39 -3.73
N THR A 93 6.05 1.67 -3.35
CA THR A 93 6.74 2.69 -4.15
C THR A 93 8.23 2.35 -4.33
N GLU A 94 8.95 2.04 -3.24
CA GLU A 94 10.38 1.68 -3.30
C GLU A 94 10.64 0.47 -4.21
N VAL A 95 9.80 -0.56 -4.12
CA VAL A 95 10.02 -1.80 -4.87
C VAL A 95 9.42 -1.78 -6.27
N SER A 96 8.77 -0.69 -6.68
CA SER A 96 8.14 -0.53 -8.00
C SER A 96 8.77 0.57 -8.86
N CYS A 97 9.72 1.35 -8.32
CA CYS A 97 10.28 2.52 -9.01
C CYS A 97 11.61 2.27 -9.75
N HIS A 98 11.92 1.02 -10.14
CA HIS A 98 13.25 0.69 -10.67
C HIS A 98 13.41 0.94 -12.18
N HIS A 99 12.30 1.02 -12.93
CA HIS A 99 12.33 1.20 -14.39
C HIS A 99 11.92 2.62 -14.80
N ASP A 100 12.38 3.06 -15.98
CA ASP A 100 12.16 4.42 -16.51
C ASP A 100 10.68 4.80 -16.69
N GLY A 101 9.79 3.81 -16.77
CA GLY A 101 8.35 4.03 -16.96
C GLY A 101 7.56 4.32 -15.68
N TRP A 102 8.17 4.16 -14.50
CA TRP A 102 7.49 4.35 -13.22
C TRP A 102 6.90 5.75 -13.06
N ASP A 103 7.63 6.75 -13.52
CA ASP A 103 7.28 8.14 -13.25
C ASP A 103 5.94 8.58 -13.87
N ASP A 104 5.54 7.95 -14.96
CA ASP A 104 4.29 8.21 -15.68
C ASP A 104 3.25 7.06 -15.50
N SER A 105 3.49 6.15 -14.56
CA SER A 105 2.67 4.94 -14.45
C SER A 105 1.33 5.19 -13.74
N PRO A 106 0.23 4.56 -14.17
CA PRO A 106 -1.06 4.65 -13.46
C PRO A 106 -0.99 4.11 -12.02
N ALA A 107 -0.06 3.19 -11.75
CA ALA A 107 0.19 2.66 -10.41
C ALA A 107 0.79 3.74 -9.49
N ARG A 108 1.75 4.53 -9.99
CA ARG A 108 2.30 5.69 -9.29
C ARG A 108 1.18 6.69 -8.94
N ASP A 109 0.34 7.05 -9.90
CA ASP A 109 -0.79 7.95 -9.67
C ASP A 109 -1.73 7.44 -8.56
N LEU A 110 -1.99 6.13 -8.52
CA LEU A 110 -2.82 5.52 -7.47
C LEU A 110 -2.18 5.63 -6.09
N VAL A 111 -0.90 5.30 -5.95
CA VAL A 111 -0.20 5.38 -4.66
C VAL A 111 0.04 6.83 -4.24
N GLU A 112 0.21 7.78 -5.16
CA GLU A 112 0.35 9.20 -4.82
C GLU A 112 -0.97 9.79 -4.32
N ARG A 113 -2.10 9.47 -4.97
CA ARG A 113 -3.43 9.89 -4.48
C ARG A 113 -3.72 9.36 -3.07
N LEU A 114 -3.35 8.11 -2.80
CA LEU A 114 -3.47 7.53 -1.47
C LEU A 114 -2.57 8.28 -0.46
N GLY A 115 -1.32 8.57 -0.84
CA GLY A 115 -0.40 9.35 -0.01
C GLY A 115 -0.92 10.77 0.31
N GLN A 116 -1.57 11.42 -0.66
CA GLN A 116 -2.23 12.72 -0.43
C GLN A 116 -3.38 12.62 0.57
N ALA A 117 -4.22 11.58 0.49
CA ALA A 117 -5.30 11.35 1.44
C ALA A 117 -4.77 11.13 2.87
N ILE A 118 -3.67 10.37 3.00
CA ILE A 118 -2.98 10.13 4.28
C ILE A 118 -2.39 11.43 4.82
N ALA A 119 -1.71 12.21 3.98
CA ALA A 119 -1.12 13.49 4.38
C ALA A 119 -2.18 14.49 4.88
N LEU A 120 -3.38 14.50 4.27
CA LEU A 120 -4.49 15.31 4.75
C LEU A 120 -4.98 14.86 6.14
N ARG A 121 -5.06 13.54 6.38
CA ARG A 121 -5.44 13.01 7.71
C ARG A 121 -4.40 13.36 8.78
N PHE A 122 -3.12 13.27 8.43
CA PHE A 122 -1.99 13.51 9.35
C PHE A 122 -1.41 14.92 9.28
N ALA A 123 -2.17 15.91 8.80
CA ALA A 123 -1.71 17.29 8.64
C ALA A 123 -1.20 17.93 9.96
N HIS A 124 -1.65 17.44 11.12
CA HIS A 124 -1.22 17.90 12.43
C HIS A 124 -0.40 16.86 13.20
N TRP A 125 -0.08 15.73 12.56
CA TRP A 125 0.69 14.67 13.19
C TRP A 125 2.17 15.06 13.27
N PRO A 126 2.86 14.77 14.38
CA PRO A 126 4.29 15.07 14.49
C PRO A 126 5.11 14.32 13.44
N LEU A 127 6.04 15.03 12.81
CA LEU A 127 7.11 14.43 12.02
C LEU A 127 8.36 14.29 12.89
N VAL A 128 8.92 13.09 12.94
CA VAL A 128 10.13 12.74 13.70
C VAL A 128 11.21 12.21 12.76
N ALA A 129 12.47 12.27 13.18
CA ALA A 129 13.54 11.67 12.41
C ALA A 129 13.38 10.14 12.37
N SER A 130 13.47 9.56 11.17
CA SER A 130 13.38 8.11 11.01
C SER A 130 14.54 7.43 11.74
N PRO A 131 14.28 6.41 12.58
CA PRO A 131 15.34 5.66 13.24
C PRO A 131 16.11 4.77 12.24
N GLU A 132 15.50 4.42 11.12
CA GLU A 132 16.05 3.50 10.12
C GLU A 132 16.74 4.25 8.96
N HIS A 133 16.28 5.45 8.63
CA HIS A 133 16.73 6.18 7.45
C HIS A 133 17.29 7.56 7.80
N ARG A 134 18.63 7.68 7.77
CA ARG A 134 19.33 8.93 8.11
C ARG A 134 18.89 10.09 7.21
N GLY A 135 18.42 11.17 7.83
CA GLY A 135 17.99 12.40 7.14
C GLY A 135 16.56 12.37 6.61
N VAL A 136 15.82 11.28 6.84
CA VAL A 136 14.40 11.16 6.51
C VAL A 136 13.56 11.57 7.71
N MET A 137 12.50 12.33 7.46
CA MET A 137 11.46 12.63 8.44
C MET A 137 10.23 11.78 8.12
N GLU A 138 9.61 11.20 9.14
CA GLU A 138 8.43 10.34 9.04
C GLU A 138 7.39 10.69 10.10
N TYR A 139 6.14 10.26 9.92
CA TYR A 139 5.12 10.41 10.97
C TYR A 139 5.53 9.64 12.23
N ASP A 140 5.34 10.24 13.40
CA ASP A 140 5.57 9.54 14.67
C ASP A 140 4.75 8.25 14.74
N GLY A 141 5.43 7.15 15.06
CA GLY A 141 4.90 5.78 15.04
C GLY A 141 5.07 5.01 13.74
N LEU A 142 5.45 5.64 12.62
CA LEU A 142 5.54 4.96 11.32
C LEU A 142 6.57 3.82 11.31
N HIS A 143 7.75 4.01 11.93
CA HIS A 143 8.76 2.95 12.07
C HIS A 143 8.25 1.68 12.75
N ARG A 144 7.17 1.75 13.55
CA ARG A 144 6.62 0.59 14.27
C ARG A 144 5.74 -0.29 13.39
N ALA A 145 5.21 0.27 12.31
CA ALA A 145 4.39 -0.44 11.34
C ALA A 145 5.25 -1.35 10.47
N ALA A 146 4.75 -2.55 10.20
CA ALA A 146 5.38 -3.48 9.28
C ALA A 146 5.27 -2.95 7.84
N GLU A 147 6.29 -3.17 7.02
CA GLU A 147 6.24 -2.76 5.61
C GLU A 147 5.34 -3.67 4.78
N VAL A 148 5.51 -4.98 4.96
CA VAL A 148 4.64 -6.01 4.38
C VAL A 148 3.51 -6.27 5.36
N TRP A 149 2.28 -6.24 4.85
CA TRP A 149 1.10 -6.62 5.60
C TRP A 149 0.65 -8.02 5.19
N GLU A 150 0.32 -8.85 6.17
CA GLU A 150 -0.18 -10.21 5.98
C GLU A 150 -1.45 -10.41 6.81
N ARG A 151 -2.48 -10.97 6.16
CA ARG A 151 -3.70 -11.36 6.86
C ARG A 151 -3.39 -12.49 7.83
N HIS A 152 -3.54 -12.21 9.10
CA HIS A 152 -3.55 -13.26 10.11
C HIS A 152 -4.97 -13.83 10.22
N ILE A 153 -5.12 -15.13 9.99
CA ILE A 153 -6.39 -15.84 10.16
C ILE A 153 -6.67 -15.93 11.69
N GLY A 154 -7.43 -14.98 12.22
CA GLY A 154 -7.80 -14.91 13.64
C GLY A 154 -7.90 -13.47 14.16
N PHE A 155 -8.88 -13.18 15.02
CA PHE A 155 -9.25 -11.83 15.47
C PHE A 155 -8.07 -10.90 15.84
N ARG A 156 -8.08 -9.69 15.26
CA ARG A 156 -7.30 -8.46 15.56
C ARG A 156 -5.89 -8.67 16.12
N HIS A 157 -4.89 -8.47 15.25
CA HIS A 157 -3.50 -8.27 15.67
C HIS A 157 -3.27 -6.80 16.05
N PRO A 158 -2.53 -6.48 17.13
CA PRO A 158 -1.98 -5.14 17.33
C PRO A 158 -0.91 -4.87 16.25
N LEU A 159 -0.94 -3.73 15.54
CA LEU A 159 -0.04 -3.47 14.41
C LEU A 159 1.39 -3.12 14.85
N THR A 160 1.69 -3.28 16.14
CA THR A 160 3.03 -3.12 16.69
C THR A 160 3.86 -4.36 16.41
N ASN A 161 5.05 -4.14 15.85
CA ASN A 161 6.19 -5.03 16.09
C ASN A 161 6.49 -4.95 17.60
N ASP A 162 5.75 -5.69 18.42
CA ASP A 162 6.19 -6.00 19.77
C ASP A 162 7.44 -6.87 19.61
N ALA A 163 8.59 -6.19 19.55
CA ALA A 163 9.86 -6.79 19.89
C ALA A 163 9.64 -7.45 21.25
N ALA A 164 9.69 -8.79 21.24
CA ALA A 164 9.66 -9.62 22.43
C ALA A 164 10.49 -8.96 23.55
N ALA A 165 9.80 -8.57 24.62
CA ALA A 165 10.40 -8.24 25.90
C ALA A 165 10.24 -9.46 26.82
#